data_AF-A0A4Y2S663-F1
#
_entry.id   AF-A0A4Y2S663-F1
#
_cell.length_a   1.000
_cell.length_b   1.000
_cell.length_c   1.000
_cell.angle_alpha   90.00
_cell.angle_beta   90.00
_cell.angle_gamma   90.00
#
_symmetry.space_group_name_H-M   'P 1'
#
loop_
_entity.id
_entity.type
_entity.pdbx_description
1 polymer ?
#
loop_
_entity_poly.entity_id
_entity_poly.type
_entity_poly.pdbx_seq_one_letter_code
_entity_poly.pdbx_strand_id
1 'polypeptide(L)'
;MGHSISEVAMKFGFSRTTISRVYREYRESVKTSSLRHRCGRKKIMQERNQRRLTRIIKRGRRATLPQIVADFNAGPSTSDRVRTIQRNVTDMGFRRRRPSRVPLMTARY
;
A
#
# COMPACT_ATOMS: atom_id res chain seq x y z
N MET A 1 14.49 -44.36 -0.01
CA MET A 1 15.59 -43.67 0.69
C MET A 1 15.21 -42.21 0.85
N GLY A 2 15.01 -41.73 2.07
CA GLY A 2 14.67 -40.33 2.35
C GLY A 2 15.71 -39.71 3.26
N HIS A 3 15.98 -38.41 3.10
CA HIS A 3 16.89 -37.68 3.98
C HIS A 3 16.22 -37.30 5.29
N SER A 4 16.98 -37.32 6.38
CA SER A 4 16.48 -36.82 7.66
C SER A 4 16.32 -35.29 7.63
N ILE A 5 15.42 -34.74 8.44
CA ILE A 5 15.19 -33.28 8.50
C ILE A 5 16.49 -32.54 8.87
N SER A 6 17.32 -33.13 9.72
CA SER A 6 18.61 -32.55 10.13
C SER A 6 19.62 -32.52 8.98
N GLU A 7 19.71 -33.57 8.17
CA GLU A 7 20.57 -33.61 6.98
C GLU A 7 20.19 -32.52 5.97
N VAL A 8 18.88 -32.38 5.71
CA VAL A 8 18.36 -31.36 4.79
C VAL A 8 18.62 -29.95 5.36
N ALA A 9 18.40 -29.74 6.65
CA ALA A 9 18.69 -28.48 7.32
C ALA A 9 20.17 -28.08 7.21
N MET A 10 21.10 -29.02 7.45
CA MET A 10 22.54 -28.78 7.29
C MET A 10 22.91 -28.47 5.84
N LYS A 11 22.38 -29.25 4.88
CA LYS A 11 22.67 -29.09 3.46
C LYS A 11 22.27 -27.72 2.91
N PHE A 12 21.13 -27.19 3.35
CA PHE A 12 20.59 -25.92 2.87
C PHE A 12 20.83 -24.73 3.81
N GLY A 13 21.47 -24.94 4.97
CA GLY A 13 21.77 -23.87 5.93
C GLY A 13 20.54 -23.26 6.60
N PHE A 14 19.41 -23.95 6.63
CA PHE A 14 18.18 -23.47 7.29
C PHE A 14 17.97 -24.16 8.62
N SER A 15 17.22 -23.51 9.52
CA SER A 15 16.84 -24.14 10.78
C SER A 15 16.02 -25.42 10.54
N ARG A 16 16.18 -26.43 11.40
CA ARG A 16 15.33 -27.65 11.40
C ARG A 16 13.85 -27.29 11.41
N THR A 17 13.45 -26.24 12.14
CA THR A 17 12.04 -25.80 12.22
C THR A 17 11.51 -25.25 10.88
N THR A 18 12.35 -24.58 10.10
CA THR A 18 11.99 -24.07 8.76
C THR A 18 11.76 -25.24 7.82
N ILE A 19 12.69 -26.20 7.79
CA ILE A 19 12.58 -27.40 6.96
C ILE A 19 11.34 -28.22 7.34
N SER A 20 11.10 -28.46 8.63
CA SER A 20 9.89 -29.16 9.09
C SER A 20 8.60 -28.45 8.68
N ARG A 21 8.55 -27.12 8.77
CA ARG A 21 7.38 -26.33 8.37
C ARG A 21 7.11 -26.43 6.86
N VAL A 22 8.15 -26.29 6.05
CA VAL A 22 8.06 -26.41 4.59
C VAL A 22 7.66 -27.82 4.18
N TYR A 23 8.24 -28.85 4.79
CA TYR A 23 7.90 -30.25 4.51
C TYR A 23 6.43 -30.56 4.82
N ARG A 24 5.91 -30.07 5.95
CA ARG A 24 4.49 -30.24 6.29
C ARG A 24 3.56 -29.53 5.30
N GLU A 25 3.87 -28.28 4.96
CA GLU A 25 3.08 -27.50 4.00
C GLU A 25 3.09 -28.14 2.61
N TYR A 26 4.24 -28.68 2.18
CA TYR A 26 4.37 -29.43 0.93
C TYR A 26 3.57 -30.75 0.97
N ARG A 27 3.62 -31.52 2.07
CA ARG A 27 2.86 -32.78 2.21
C ARG A 27 1.35 -32.56 2.12
N GLU A 28 0.85 -31.47 2.67
CA GLU A 28 -0.58 -31.14 2.69
C GLU A 28 -1.07 -30.52 1.38
N SER A 29 -0.27 -29.64 0.76
CA SER A 29 -0.71 -28.86 -0.41
C SER A 29 -0.18 -29.36 -1.75
N VAL A 30 0.85 -30.21 -1.75
CA VAL A 30 1.63 -30.65 -2.92
C VAL A 30 2.13 -29.45 -3.76
N LYS A 31 2.33 -28.30 -3.10
CA LYS A 31 2.82 -27.06 -3.71
C LYS A 31 4.13 -26.65 -3.05
N THR A 32 5.04 -26.15 -3.87
CA THR A 32 6.33 -25.60 -3.40
C THR A 32 6.18 -24.15 -2.91
N SER A 33 5.09 -23.47 -3.28
CA SER A 33 4.78 -22.11 -2.86
C SER A 33 3.80 -22.09 -1.68
N SER A 34 4.06 -21.24 -0.69
CA SER A 34 3.12 -21.02 0.40
C SER A 34 1.92 -20.17 -0.04
N LEU A 35 0.70 -20.52 0.37
CA LEU A 35 -0.51 -19.71 0.17
C LEU A 35 -0.67 -18.59 1.22
N ARG A 36 0.31 -18.42 2.11
CA ARG A 36 0.24 -17.45 3.21
C ARG A 36 0.24 -16.03 2.67
N HIS A 37 -0.94 -15.44 2.60
CA HIS A 37 -1.10 -14.03 2.27
C HIS A 37 -0.87 -13.16 3.52
N ARG A 38 0.06 -12.22 3.46
CA ARG A 38 0.19 -11.18 4.50
C ARG A 38 -0.82 -10.08 4.21
N CYS A 39 -1.93 -10.04 4.95
CA CYS A 39 -2.97 -9.01 4.79
C CYS A 39 -2.54 -7.60 5.21
N GLY A 40 -1.37 -7.46 5.86
CA GLY A 40 -0.82 -6.17 6.28
C GLY A 40 -1.71 -5.45 7.29
N ARG A 41 -1.35 -4.20 7.61
CA ARG A 41 -2.16 -3.36 8.50
C ARG A 41 -3.36 -2.79 7.74
N LYS A 42 -4.57 -2.93 8.29
CA LYS A 42 -5.79 -2.32 7.75
C LYS A 42 -5.68 -0.79 7.73
N LYS A 43 -6.24 -0.16 6.69
CA LYS A 43 -6.35 1.30 6.59
C LYS A 43 -7.39 1.80 7.60
N ILE A 44 -7.11 2.96 8.21
CA ILE A 44 -8.00 3.60 9.21
C ILE A 44 -9.23 4.19 8.53
N MET A 45 -9.08 4.67 7.29
CA MET A 45 -10.14 5.36 6.57
C MET A 45 -11.11 4.36 5.93
N GLN A 46 -12.40 4.50 6.21
CA GLN A 46 -13.45 3.67 5.63
C GLN A 46 -13.67 3.98 4.14
N GLU A 47 -14.21 3.01 3.40
CA GLU A 47 -14.47 3.16 1.96
C GLU A 47 -15.44 4.31 1.65
N ARG A 48 -16.45 4.55 2.50
CA ARG A 48 -17.38 5.68 2.37
C ARG A 48 -16.65 7.03 2.45
N ASN A 49 -15.72 7.16 3.39
CA ASN A 49 -14.89 8.35 3.56
C ASN A 49 -13.94 8.51 2.36
N GLN A 50 -13.40 7.42 1.83
CA GLN A 50 -12.60 7.44 0.61
C GLN A 50 -13.39 7.94 -0.60
N ARG A 51 -14.60 7.41 -0.84
CA ARG A 51 -15.49 7.86 -1.93
C ARG A 51 -15.87 9.34 -1.79
N ARG A 52 -16.05 9.83 -0.56
CA ARG A 52 -16.34 11.25 -0.29
C ARG A 52 -15.12 12.12 -0.57
N LEU A 53 -13.94 11.73 -0.09
CA LEU A 53 -12.68 12.44 -0.32
C LEU A 53 -12.39 12.55 -1.83
N THR A 54 -12.60 11.48 -2.59
CA THR A 54 -12.50 11.49 -4.06
C THR A 54 -13.43 12.51 -4.71
N ARG A 55 -14.66 12.66 -4.23
CA ARG A 55 -15.62 13.66 -4.74
C ARG A 55 -15.16 15.09 -4.45
N ILE A 56 -14.65 15.37 -3.25
CA ILE A 56 -14.12 16.69 -2.87
C ILE A 56 -12.96 17.08 -3.79
N ILE A 57 -12.00 16.16 -3.99
CA ILE A 57 -10.83 16.42 -4.85
C ILE A 57 -11.22 16.64 -6.31
N LYS A 58 -12.19 15.86 -6.82
CA LYS A 58 -12.68 16.02 -8.20
C LYS A 58 -13.41 17.35 -8.40
N ARG A 59 -14.18 17.83 -7.41
CA ARG A 59 -14.81 19.16 -7.43
C ARG A 59 -13.77 20.28 -7.42
N GLY A 60 -12.78 20.17 -6.54
CA GLY A 60 -11.72 21.16 -6.37
C GLY A 60 -10.36 20.66 -6.85
N ARG A 61 -10.16 20.46 -8.17
CA ARG A 61 -8.88 19.95 -8.71
C ARG A 61 -7.66 20.80 -8.33
N ARG A 62 -7.87 22.10 -8.06
CA ARG A 62 -6.87 23.06 -7.59
C ARG A 62 -6.94 23.38 -6.08
N ALA A 63 -7.73 22.67 -5.28
CA ALA A 63 -7.87 22.87 -3.83
C ALA A 63 -6.65 22.34 -3.04
N THR A 64 -6.10 23.17 -2.16
CA THR A 64 -4.94 22.84 -1.33
C THR A 64 -5.32 21.81 -0.24
N LEU A 65 -4.33 21.13 0.34
CA LEU A 65 -4.60 20.13 1.37
C LEU A 65 -5.42 20.69 2.55
N PRO A 66 -5.15 21.89 3.10
CA PRO A 66 -5.99 22.46 4.16
C PRO A 66 -7.44 22.70 3.72
N GLN A 67 -7.68 23.15 2.49
CA GLN A 67 -9.03 23.32 1.94
C GLN A 67 -9.76 21.98 1.82
N ILE A 68 -9.08 20.95 1.31
CA ILE A 68 -9.64 19.59 1.23
C ILE A 68 -10.00 19.06 2.63
N VAL A 69 -9.14 19.31 3.62
CA VAL A 69 -9.39 18.90 5.00
C VAL A 69 -10.58 19.65 5.60
N ALA A 70 -10.67 20.96 5.39
CA ALA A 70 -11.81 21.76 5.85
C ALA A 70 -13.12 21.26 5.24
N ASP A 71 -13.17 21.07 3.93
CA ASP A 71 -14.35 20.54 3.21
C ASP A 71 -14.70 19.12 3.67
N PHE A 72 -13.69 18.30 3.97
CA PHE A 72 -13.89 16.95 4.49
C PHE A 72 -14.42 16.99 5.93
N ASN A 73 -13.94 17.88 6.78
CA ASN A 73 -14.39 17.97 8.17
C ASN A 73 -15.75 18.69 8.30
N ALA A 74 -16.15 19.49 7.31
CA ALA A 74 -17.47 20.14 7.27
C ALA A 74 -18.66 19.18 7.04
N GLY A 75 -18.41 17.87 6.89
CA GLY A 75 -19.47 16.87 6.72
C GLY A 75 -19.61 15.94 7.92
N PRO A 76 -20.61 15.06 7.93
CA PRO A 76 -20.93 14.18 9.07
C PRO A 76 -19.93 13.02 9.27
N SER A 77 -18.79 13.03 8.58
CA SER A 77 -17.73 12.05 8.75
C SER A 77 -16.97 12.31 10.05
N THR A 78 -16.41 11.25 10.65
CA THR A 78 -15.43 11.38 11.74
C THR A 78 -14.32 12.35 11.32
N SER A 79 -14.01 13.32 12.18
CA SER A 79 -12.91 14.26 11.96
C SER A 79 -11.61 13.48 11.80
N ASP A 80 -11.07 13.46 10.59
CA ASP A 80 -9.84 12.76 10.27
C ASP A 80 -8.65 13.72 10.41
N ARG A 81 -7.55 13.24 10.99
CA ARG A 81 -6.32 14.02 11.06
C ARG A 81 -5.83 14.35 9.65
N VAL A 82 -5.29 15.56 9.46
CA VAL A 82 -4.68 16.05 8.21
C VAL A 82 -3.74 15.00 7.60
N ARG A 83 -2.90 14.35 8.42
CA ARG A 83 -1.93 13.33 7.98
C ARG A 83 -2.61 12.09 7.39
N THR A 84 -3.77 11.68 7.91
CA THR A 84 -4.55 10.55 7.39
C THR A 84 -5.11 10.89 6.01
N ILE A 85 -5.68 12.10 5.86
CA ILE A 85 -6.21 12.58 4.59
C ILE A 85 -5.08 12.67 3.55
N GLN A 86 -3.94 13.26 3.89
CA GLN A 86 -2.79 13.38 2.99
C GLN A 86 -2.26 12.03 2.48
N ARG A 87 -2.15 11.03 3.38
CA ARG A 87 -1.73 9.68 3.01
C ARG A 87 -2.70 9.04 2.03
N ASN A 88 -4.00 9.15 2.29
CA ASN A 88 -5.02 8.60 1.40
C ASN A 88 -5.05 9.31 0.05
N VAL A 89 -4.90 10.64 0.01
CA VAL A 89 -4.74 11.40 -1.25
C VAL A 89 -3.57 10.87 -2.08
N THR A 90 -2.45 10.58 -1.43
CA THR A 90 -1.24 10.06 -2.09
C THR A 90 -1.43 8.64 -2.60
N ASP A 91 -1.96 7.76 -1.75
CA ASP A 91 -2.23 6.35 -2.04
C ASP A 91 -3.28 6.18 -3.15
N MET A 92 -4.26 7.08 -3.23
CA MET A 92 -5.22 7.15 -4.35
C MET A 92 -4.66 7.77 -5.63
N GLY A 93 -3.40 8.25 -5.64
CA GLY A 93 -2.76 8.79 -6.84
C GLY A 93 -3.08 10.26 -7.16
N PHE A 94 -3.70 11.01 -6.24
CA PHE A 94 -4.04 12.43 -6.46
C PHE A 94 -2.86 13.41 -6.27
N ARG A 95 -1.61 12.93 -6.43
CA ARG A 95 -0.45 13.83 -6.49
C ARG A 95 -0.63 14.76 -7.68
N ARG A 96 -0.67 16.07 -7.42
CA ARG A 96 -0.62 17.07 -8.48
C ARG A 96 0.69 16.91 -9.23
N ARG A 97 0.65 16.37 -10.44
CA ARG A 97 1.69 16.62 -11.44
C ARG A 97 1.51 18.08 -11.85
N ARG A 98 2.22 19.00 -11.20
CA ARG A 98 2.52 20.28 -11.85
C ARG A 98 3.36 19.90 -13.07
N PRO A 99 2.99 20.30 -14.30
CA PRO A 99 4.00 20.38 -15.35
C PRO A 99 5.14 21.23 -14.78
N SER A 100 6.36 20.70 -14.74
CA SER A 100 7.52 21.57 -14.62
C SER A 100 7.39 22.56 -15.77
N ARG A 101 7.40 23.87 -15.47
CA ARG A 101 7.56 24.87 -16.52
C ARG A 101 8.96 24.63 -17.08
N VAL A 102 9.05 23.83 -18.14
CA VAL A 102 10.29 23.72 -18.91
C VAL A 102 10.58 25.09 -19.50
N PRO A 103 11.80 25.63 -19.35
CA PRO A 103 12.17 26.87 -20.02
C PRO A 103 12.01 26.69 -21.53
N LEU A 104 11.28 27.59 -22.18
CA LEU A 104 11.31 27.68 -23.63
C LEU A 104 12.68 28.23 -24.04
N MET A 105 13.51 27.38 -24.63
CA MET A 105 14.77 27.79 -25.25
C MET A 105 14.41 28.48 -26.57
N THR A 106 14.21 29.80 -26.55
CA THR A 106 14.18 30.59 -27.79
C THR A 106 15.61 30.70 -28.29
N ALA A 107 15.91 30.01 -29.41
CA ALA A 107 17.16 30.19 -30.12
C ALA A 107 17.23 31.65 -30.60
N ARG A 108 18.23 32.39 -30.10
CA ARG A 108 18.66 33.64 -30.72
C ARG A 108 19.64 33.27 -31.82
N TYR A 109 19.22 33.43 -33.06
CA TYR A 109 20.09 33.63 -34.20
C TYR A 109 19.76 35.00 -34.78
#